data_AF-A0A1Y6CSZ9-F1
#
_entry.id   AF-A0A1Y6CSZ9-F1
#
_cell.length_a   1.000
_cell.length_b   1.000
_cell.length_c   1.000
_cell.angle_alpha   90.00
_cell.angle_beta   90.00
_cell.angle_gamma   90.00
#
_symmetry.space_group_name_H-M   'P 1'
#
loop_
_entity.id
_entity.type
_entity.pdbx_description
1 polymer ?
#
loop_
_entity_poly.entity_id
_entity_poly.type
_entity_poly.pdbx_seq_one_letter_code
_entity_poly.pdbx_strand_id
1 'polypeptide(L)'
;MCKNKNPLLGKGHKDFSAFKAREGETTASANPTQLGAIPRKNPLRGGESKKWVKKTLSSRQEVLIECITGEIYRYLIGPLQPKIRTGDGNNILSEFVPYRSVRDILDRAKHQAKAMAFKEAFIQGQRGFMLVLFSSIMLEENDLSDQNYGLAIPADENGEVRESEVETYLEFIKIDHGQSLNSMRIAAAKKLSFAPVKYFPAPSDADLDERGIDKRTKDNRKSIYTTKRKYVLVPEFIDRALTHFLSGYIDKDCIKELNYLPSTLPIFDGRLLSFYDGIHDKYDICEDGKYWAIAKLIFTDDTVYSGIAERASDPGENPALQQRIRDKIIENKRALKEAVAPDPDFFAFCHQNQAAIRLEIQRSLERIVHNRSGEISARYEGLSALGGVSPDFEAAIDIGKNLAALHADSGFREEADDFFVDIINDIQTRDWSVRGGGYEIQFMKERRKIRKKVPDHVADMHISCERYLQTPNYRALRTLLDISCIVHAARRGSSLFRSRETEKFYGDIMERLGSLEGKLSESRNRPTLRHLVNKYEREDERFFNFFKESR
;
A
#
# COMPACT_ATOMS: atom_id res chain seq x y z
N MET A 1 -60.30 -0.47 17.53
CA MET A 1 -59.60 -0.16 16.27
C MET A 1 -58.20 0.35 16.60
N CYS A 2 -57.22 -0.55 16.59
CA CYS A 2 -55.82 -0.20 16.85
C CYS A 2 -55.24 0.55 15.64
N LYS A 3 -54.75 1.77 15.86
CA LYS A 3 -53.90 2.48 14.90
C LYS A 3 -52.58 1.72 14.79
N ASN A 4 -52.35 1.07 13.66
CA ASN A 4 -51.04 0.51 13.30
C ASN A 4 -50.02 1.65 13.25
N LYS A 5 -49.21 1.75 14.31
CA LYS A 5 -47.88 2.35 14.23
C LYS A 5 -47.08 1.45 13.32
N ASN A 6 -46.76 1.90 12.11
CA ASN A 6 -45.74 1.28 11.28
C ASN A 6 -44.41 1.29 12.06
N PRO A 7 -43.88 0.15 12.51
CA PRO A 7 -42.52 0.07 12.97
C PRO A 7 -41.61 -0.06 11.74
N LEU A 8 -40.39 0.46 11.80
CA LEU A 8 -39.36 0.41 10.75
C LEU A 8 -39.43 1.53 9.69
N LEU A 9 -39.25 2.78 10.12
CA LEU A 9 -38.47 3.70 9.29
C LEU A 9 -37.02 3.18 9.28
N GLY A 10 -36.58 2.66 8.14
CA GLY A 10 -35.19 2.22 7.93
C GLY A 10 -34.19 3.31 8.33
N LYS A 11 -33.04 2.90 8.87
CA LYS A 11 -31.98 3.77 9.39
C LYS A 11 -31.25 4.55 8.26
N GLY A 12 -31.96 5.25 7.37
CA GLY A 12 -31.33 5.91 6.22
C GLY A 12 -32.09 7.07 5.57
N HIS A 13 -33.42 7.17 5.72
CA HIS A 13 -34.18 8.22 5.02
C HIS A 13 -34.10 9.56 5.77
N LYS A 14 -33.32 10.50 5.22
CA LYS A 14 -33.27 11.91 5.66
C LYS A 14 -33.83 12.81 4.57
N ASP A 15 -34.52 13.88 4.95
CA ASP A 15 -35.00 14.91 4.03
C ASP A 15 -33.82 15.52 3.24
N PHE A 16 -33.94 15.56 1.90
CA PHE A 16 -32.89 15.94 0.97
C PHE A 16 -33.00 17.38 0.44
N SER A 17 -34.01 18.13 0.89
CA SER A 17 -34.28 19.51 0.46
C SER A 17 -33.16 20.51 0.82
N ALA A 18 -32.25 20.15 1.74
CA ALA A 18 -31.17 21.00 2.23
C ALA A 18 -29.83 20.88 1.46
N PHE A 19 -29.73 20.01 0.45
CA PHE A 19 -28.51 19.83 -0.34
C PHE A 19 -28.52 20.74 -1.57
N LYS A 20 -27.47 21.54 -1.75
CA LYS A 20 -27.26 22.42 -2.90
C LYS A 20 -26.04 21.97 -3.69
N ALA A 21 -26.04 22.22 -5.00
CA ALA A 21 -24.84 22.06 -5.80
C ALA A 21 -23.73 22.97 -5.24
N ARG A 22 -22.49 22.49 -5.21
CA ARG A 22 -21.36 23.29 -4.74
C ARG A 22 -21.06 24.41 -5.74
N GLU A 23 -21.13 25.67 -5.32
CA GLU A 23 -20.67 26.79 -6.14
C GLU A 23 -19.15 26.65 -6.38
N GLY A 24 -18.72 26.72 -7.65
CA GLY A 24 -17.31 26.72 -8.03
C GLY A 24 -16.67 25.38 -8.45
N GLU A 25 -17.41 24.25 -8.49
CA GLU A 25 -16.87 22.99 -9.04
C GLU A 25 -16.99 22.93 -10.57
N THR A 26 -16.11 23.66 -11.26
CA THR A 26 -15.61 23.25 -12.58
C THR A 26 -14.25 22.57 -12.42
N THR A 27 -14.17 21.43 -11.72
CA THR A 27 -13.04 20.49 -11.91
C THR A 27 -13.41 19.04 -11.53
N ALA A 28 -13.86 18.28 -12.54
CA ALA A 28 -13.57 16.85 -12.75
C ALA A 28 -13.86 15.83 -11.62
N SER A 29 -15.08 15.79 -11.09
CA SER A 29 -15.68 14.54 -10.57
C SER A 29 -16.69 14.03 -11.59
N ALA A 30 -16.68 12.71 -11.87
CA ALA A 30 -17.61 12.09 -12.83
C ALA A 30 -19.06 12.03 -12.33
N ASN A 31 -19.31 12.31 -11.04
CA ASN A 31 -20.65 12.31 -10.46
C ASN A 31 -20.93 13.66 -9.77
N PRO A 32 -22.12 14.25 -9.96
CA PRO A 32 -22.47 15.53 -9.35
C PRO A 32 -22.48 15.39 -7.83
N THR A 33 -21.66 16.22 -7.19
CA THR A 33 -21.49 16.26 -5.74
C THR A 33 -22.28 17.44 -5.19
N GLN A 34 -23.19 17.20 -4.26
CA GLN A 34 -24.00 18.24 -3.61
C GLN A 34 -23.56 18.38 -2.15
N LEU A 35 -23.44 19.61 -1.66
CA LEU A 35 -23.15 19.91 -0.26
C LEU A 35 -24.44 20.32 0.46
N GLY A 36 -24.66 19.78 1.64
CA GLY A 36 -25.80 20.11 2.47
C GLY A 36 -25.45 20.02 3.94
N ALA A 37 -26.11 20.85 4.75
CA ALA A 37 -26.06 20.73 6.20
C ALA A 37 -27.14 19.74 6.65
N ILE A 38 -26.78 18.74 7.45
CA ILE A 38 -27.77 17.89 8.11
C ILE A 38 -27.85 18.30 9.58
N PRO A 39 -28.99 18.83 10.06
CA PRO A 39 -29.16 19.18 11.47
C PRO A 39 -29.06 17.94 12.37
N ARG A 40 -28.41 18.07 13.52
CA ARG A 40 -28.48 17.06 14.59
C ARG A 40 -29.85 17.15 15.28
N LYS A 41 -30.65 16.08 15.25
CA LYS A 41 -31.91 15.96 16.01
C LYS A 41 -31.66 15.71 17.51
N ASN A 42 -30.84 16.51 18.19
CA ASN A 42 -30.71 16.44 19.65
C ASN A 42 -31.12 17.77 20.30
N PRO A 43 -32.35 17.88 20.85
CA PRO A 43 -32.90 19.13 21.39
C PRO A 43 -32.18 19.63 22.65
N LEU A 44 -31.41 18.77 23.33
CA LEU A 44 -30.86 19.06 24.67
C LEU A 44 -29.42 19.61 24.65
N ARG A 45 -28.77 19.70 23.48
CA ARG A 45 -27.36 20.14 23.35
C ARG A 45 -27.12 21.20 22.27
N GLY A 46 -28.12 22.00 21.89
CA GLY A 46 -27.96 23.04 20.87
C GLY A 46 -27.28 22.48 19.59
N GLY A 47 -27.95 21.56 18.90
CA GLY A 47 -27.29 20.67 17.94
C GLY A 47 -26.62 21.39 16.75
N GLU A 48 -25.29 21.47 16.78
CA GLU A 48 -24.45 21.88 15.65
C GLU A 48 -24.78 21.07 14.38
N SER A 49 -24.93 21.77 13.26
CA SER A 49 -25.13 21.17 11.94
C SER A 49 -23.79 20.71 11.35
N LYS A 50 -23.65 19.41 11.05
CA LYS A 50 -22.49 18.92 10.31
C LYS A 50 -22.70 19.08 8.81
N LYS A 51 -21.65 19.48 8.09
CA LYS A 51 -21.62 19.51 6.62
C LYS A 51 -21.48 18.08 6.07
N TRP A 52 -22.35 17.71 5.15
CA TRP A 52 -22.36 16.42 4.46
C TRP A 52 -22.28 16.62 2.95
N VAL A 53 -21.67 15.65 2.30
CA VAL A 53 -21.55 15.51 0.86
C VAL A 53 -22.51 14.43 0.40
N LYS A 54 -23.40 14.75 -0.54
CA LYS A 54 -24.25 13.79 -1.25
C LYS A 54 -23.63 13.49 -2.62
N LYS A 55 -23.40 12.22 -2.91
CA LYS A 55 -22.89 11.74 -4.21
C LYS A 55 -23.85 10.71 -4.76
N THR A 56 -24.26 10.89 -6.02
CA THR A 56 -25.09 9.93 -6.76
C THR A 56 -24.17 8.95 -7.49
N LEU A 57 -24.41 7.65 -7.38
CA LEU A 57 -23.63 6.59 -8.02
C LEU A 57 -24.44 5.86 -9.09
N SER A 58 -23.74 5.08 -9.92
CA SER A 58 -24.35 4.45 -11.10
C SER A 58 -25.24 3.26 -10.73
N SER A 59 -24.97 2.63 -9.59
CA SER A 59 -25.72 1.46 -9.14
C SER A 59 -25.70 1.29 -7.63
N ARG A 60 -26.64 0.48 -7.14
CA ARG A 60 -26.67 0.07 -5.73
C ARG A 60 -25.41 -0.72 -5.31
N GLN A 61 -24.80 -1.44 -6.25
CA GLN A 61 -23.51 -2.11 -6.00
C GLN A 61 -22.41 -1.10 -5.68
N GLU A 62 -22.31 -0.02 -6.46
CA GLU A 62 -21.32 1.04 -6.19
C GLU A 62 -21.58 1.73 -4.86
N VAL A 63 -22.85 1.95 -4.49
CA VAL A 63 -23.24 2.48 -3.17
C VAL A 63 -22.74 1.60 -2.03
N LEU A 64 -23.01 0.29 -2.11
CA LEU A 64 -22.61 -0.64 -1.06
C LEU A 64 -21.08 -0.76 -0.99
N ILE A 65 -20.40 -0.86 -2.14
CA ILE A 65 -18.93 -0.89 -2.19
C ILE A 65 -18.37 0.37 -1.55
N GLU A 66 -18.80 1.57 -1.98
CA GLU A 66 -18.22 2.83 -1.50
C GLU A 66 -18.49 3.07 0.00
N CYS A 67 -19.65 2.67 0.52
CA CYS A 67 -19.93 2.74 1.96
C CYS A 67 -19.09 1.75 2.78
N ILE A 68 -19.01 0.49 2.34
CA ILE A 68 -18.29 -0.56 3.06
C ILE A 68 -16.79 -0.28 3.05
N THR A 69 -16.21 0.00 1.87
CA THR A 69 -14.77 0.26 1.77
C THR A 69 -14.40 1.57 2.44
N GLY A 70 -15.22 2.61 2.34
CA GLY A 70 -15.02 3.87 3.06
C GLY A 70 -14.95 3.71 4.59
N GLU A 71 -15.84 2.89 5.17
CA GLU A 71 -15.79 2.60 6.61
C GLU A 71 -14.62 1.67 6.98
N ILE A 72 -14.17 0.80 6.07
CA ILE A 72 -12.91 0.04 6.23
C ILE A 72 -11.70 0.98 6.21
N TYR A 73 -11.62 1.94 5.28
CA TYR A 73 -10.57 2.97 5.28
C TYR A 73 -10.59 3.79 6.58
N ARG A 74 -11.77 4.12 7.11
CA ARG A 74 -11.92 4.78 8.42
C ARG A 74 -11.37 3.96 9.57
N TYR A 75 -11.60 2.65 9.57
CA TYR A 75 -10.98 1.74 10.53
C TYR A 75 -9.44 1.70 10.36
N LEU A 76 -8.96 1.56 9.13
CA LEU A 76 -7.56 1.33 8.83
C LEU A 76 -6.68 2.56 8.98
N ILE A 77 -7.10 3.73 8.55
CA ILE A 77 -6.24 4.92 8.51
C ILE A 77 -6.42 5.77 9.77
N GLY A 78 -7.65 6.11 10.12
CA GLY A 78 -7.88 6.96 11.29
C GLY A 78 -9.23 7.67 11.34
N PRO A 79 -9.46 8.43 12.43
CA PRO A 79 -10.74 9.06 12.73
C PRO A 79 -11.03 10.29 11.86
N LEU A 80 -10.02 10.83 11.18
CA LEU A 80 -10.16 11.94 10.23
C LEU A 80 -10.74 11.51 8.88
N GLN A 81 -10.83 10.20 8.61
CA GLN A 81 -11.57 9.71 7.44
C GLN A 81 -13.05 10.10 7.51
N PRO A 82 -13.70 10.35 6.36
CA PRO A 82 -15.10 10.71 6.34
C PRO A 82 -15.97 9.53 6.79
N LYS A 83 -17.04 9.81 7.54
CA LYS A 83 -18.08 8.81 7.81
C LYS A 83 -18.98 8.69 6.61
N ILE A 84 -19.21 7.48 6.13
CA ILE A 84 -19.97 7.24 4.90
C ILE A 84 -21.18 6.36 5.18
N ARG A 85 -22.31 6.71 4.56
CA ARG A 85 -23.58 6.02 4.74
C ARG A 85 -24.34 5.93 3.43
N THR A 86 -25.17 4.90 3.35
CA THR A 86 -26.16 4.75 2.30
C THR A 86 -27.18 5.89 2.40
N GLY A 87 -27.46 6.50 1.26
CA GLY A 87 -28.57 7.44 1.08
C GLY A 87 -29.76 6.77 0.39
N ASP A 88 -30.74 7.58 0.00
CA ASP A 88 -31.88 7.13 -0.79
C ASP A 88 -31.46 6.72 -2.22
N GLY A 89 -32.06 5.67 -2.76
CA GLY A 89 -31.74 5.19 -4.11
C GLY A 89 -30.27 4.83 -4.30
N ASN A 90 -29.62 5.43 -5.31
CA ASN A 90 -28.21 5.23 -5.60
C ASN A 90 -27.30 6.32 -4.98
N ASN A 91 -27.73 6.94 -3.87
CA ASN A 91 -26.96 7.99 -3.22
C ASN A 91 -26.10 7.45 -2.08
N ILE A 92 -24.97 8.11 -1.85
CA ILE A 92 -24.23 8.03 -0.59
C ILE A 92 -24.21 9.40 0.08
N LEU A 93 -24.06 9.38 1.40
CA LEU A 93 -23.83 10.54 2.24
C LEU A 93 -22.47 10.38 2.94
N SER A 94 -21.57 11.32 2.73
CA SER A 94 -20.23 11.34 3.29
C SER A 94 -20.04 12.59 4.17
N GLU A 95 -19.49 12.45 5.37
CA GLU A 95 -19.13 13.59 6.22
C GLU A 95 -18.08 14.45 5.51
N PHE A 96 -18.28 15.76 5.42
CA PHE A 96 -17.28 16.64 4.85
C PHE A 96 -16.05 16.68 5.76
N VAL A 97 -14.87 16.45 5.17
CA VAL A 97 -13.59 16.61 5.87
C VAL A 97 -12.69 17.50 5.03
N PRO A 98 -12.24 18.65 5.57
CA PRO A 98 -11.29 19.49 4.88
C PRO A 98 -9.91 18.82 4.86
N TYR A 99 -9.31 18.80 3.68
CA TYR A 99 -7.98 18.23 3.47
C TYR A 99 -7.31 18.89 2.27
N ARG A 100 -5.99 18.74 2.21
CA ARG A 100 -5.17 19.12 1.05
C ARG A 100 -4.81 17.85 0.30
N SER A 101 -5.16 17.76 -0.98
CA SER A 101 -4.78 16.60 -1.80
C SER A 101 -3.32 16.71 -2.26
N VAL A 102 -2.71 15.57 -2.59
CA VAL A 102 -1.38 15.56 -3.22
C VAL A 102 -1.37 16.38 -4.50
N ARG A 103 -2.43 16.31 -5.31
CA ARG A 103 -2.55 17.13 -6.53
C ARG A 103 -2.52 18.63 -6.23
N ASP A 104 -3.15 19.09 -5.14
CA ASP A 104 -3.12 20.52 -4.81
C ASP A 104 -1.70 21.00 -4.50
N ILE A 105 -0.83 20.11 -4.01
CA ILE A 105 0.58 20.42 -3.72
C ILE A 105 1.43 20.36 -4.99
N LEU A 106 1.25 19.33 -5.81
CA LEU A 106 2.03 19.17 -7.05
C LEU A 106 1.59 20.19 -8.13
N ASP A 107 0.30 20.37 -8.36
CA ASP A 107 -0.19 21.16 -9.52
C ASP A 107 -0.57 22.60 -9.16
N ARG A 108 -0.88 22.91 -7.89
CA ARG A 108 -1.59 24.15 -7.52
C ARG A 108 -0.93 24.96 -6.40
N ALA A 109 0.15 24.47 -5.79
CA ALA A 109 0.78 25.19 -4.69
C ALA A 109 1.41 26.50 -5.20
N LYS A 110 0.91 27.63 -4.67
CA LYS A 110 1.45 28.96 -4.94
C LYS A 110 2.47 29.43 -3.89
N HIS A 111 2.59 28.71 -2.78
CA HIS A 111 3.43 29.10 -1.65
C HIS A 111 4.41 27.98 -1.30
N GLN A 112 5.71 28.28 -1.39
CA GLN A 112 6.78 27.33 -1.11
C GLN A 112 6.69 26.77 0.31
N ALA A 113 6.44 27.64 1.30
CA ALA A 113 6.32 27.24 2.69
C ALA A 113 5.22 26.19 2.92
N LYS A 114 4.05 26.35 2.28
CA LYS A 114 2.94 25.37 2.37
C LYS A 114 3.28 24.04 1.72
N ALA A 115 3.96 24.07 0.58
CA ALA A 115 4.41 22.87 -0.11
C ALA A 115 5.44 22.10 0.72
N MET A 116 6.42 22.80 1.30
CA MET A 116 7.43 22.21 2.18
C MET A 116 6.81 21.62 3.45
N ALA A 117 5.91 22.36 4.12
CA ALA A 117 5.21 21.86 5.30
C ALA A 117 4.37 20.61 4.99
N PHE A 118 3.77 20.54 3.80
CA PHE A 118 3.03 19.35 3.38
C PHE A 118 3.98 18.17 3.13
N LYS A 119 5.08 18.39 2.41
CA LYS A 119 6.08 17.34 2.15
C LYS A 119 6.62 16.77 3.47
N GLU A 120 6.96 17.64 4.43
CA GLU A 120 7.43 17.23 5.74
C GLU A 120 6.36 16.41 6.49
N ALA A 121 5.12 16.89 6.56
CA ALA A 121 4.03 16.17 7.20
C ALA A 121 3.68 14.85 6.48
N PHE A 122 3.86 14.79 5.16
CA PHE A 122 3.69 13.57 4.36
C PHE A 122 4.70 12.50 4.79
N ILE A 123 5.98 12.88 4.93
CA ILE A 123 7.05 11.99 5.38
C ILE A 123 6.85 11.57 6.85
N GLN A 124 6.51 12.51 7.74
CA GLN A 124 6.20 12.19 9.14
C GLN A 124 4.99 11.24 9.26
N GLY A 125 4.01 11.39 8.36
CA GLY A 125 2.82 10.56 8.28
C GLY A 125 2.96 9.28 7.45
N GLN A 126 4.18 8.83 7.10
CA GLN A 126 4.42 7.77 6.12
C GLN A 126 3.60 6.49 6.35
N ARG A 127 3.38 6.07 7.60
CA ARG A 127 2.54 4.90 7.92
C ARG A 127 1.11 5.06 7.42
N GLY A 128 0.55 6.26 7.50
CA GLY A 128 -0.76 6.60 6.95
C GLY A 128 -0.79 6.52 5.42
N PHE A 129 0.26 7.02 4.75
CA PHE A 129 0.40 6.87 3.30
C PHE A 129 0.50 5.40 2.87
N MET A 130 1.29 4.60 3.59
CA MET A 130 1.43 3.16 3.31
C MET A 130 0.12 2.41 3.56
N LEU A 131 -0.65 2.80 4.58
CA LEU A 131 -2.00 2.28 4.77
C LEU A 131 -2.90 2.65 3.59
N VAL A 132 -2.88 3.88 3.08
CA VAL A 132 -3.61 4.26 1.86
C VAL A 132 -3.19 3.38 0.68
N LEU A 133 -1.90 3.22 0.43
CA LEU A 133 -1.38 2.45 -0.69
C LEU A 133 -1.78 0.96 -0.61
N PHE A 134 -1.42 0.28 0.48
CA PHE A 134 -1.63 -1.17 0.60
C PHE A 134 -3.08 -1.57 0.86
N SER A 135 -3.88 -0.72 1.51
CA SER A 135 -5.33 -0.98 1.57
C SER A 135 -6.00 -0.80 0.21
N SER A 136 -5.54 0.13 -0.63
CA SER A 136 -6.06 0.28 -2.00
C SER A 136 -5.69 -0.89 -2.89
N ILE A 137 -4.49 -1.45 -2.70
CA ILE A 137 -4.06 -2.71 -3.32
C ILE A 137 -4.96 -3.88 -2.86
N MET A 138 -5.13 -4.07 -1.55
CA MET A 138 -6.00 -5.11 -0.98
C MET A 138 -7.45 -4.96 -1.43
N LEU A 139 -7.97 -3.73 -1.49
CA LEU A 139 -9.34 -3.45 -1.90
C LEU A 139 -9.50 -3.37 -3.42
N GLU A 140 -8.49 -3.74 -4.20
CA GLU A 140 -8.53 -3.71 -5.68
C GLU A 140 -9.02 -2.36 -6.23
N GLU A 141 -8.59 -1.24 -5.64
CA GLU A 141 -8.89 0.08 -6.20
C GLU A 141 -8.22 0.22 -7.57
N ASN A 142 -9.02 0.60 -8.56
CA ASN A 142 -8.52 0.74 -9.92
C ASN A 142 -7.85 2.08 -10.21
N ASP A 143 -8.30 3.14 -9.56
CA ASP A 143 -7.86 4.50 -9.87
C ASP A 143 -7.65 5.25 -8.55
N LEU A 144 -6.49 5.06 -7.93
CA LEU A 144 -6.07 5.87 -6.79
C LEU A 144 -5.40 7.14 -7.29
N SER A 145 -6.21 8.12 -7.67
CA SER A 145 -5.71 9.41 -8.11
C SER A 145 -5.05 10.19 -6.96
N ASP A 146 -4.01 10.96 -7.28
CA ASP A 146 -3.40 12.05 -6.47
C ASP A 146 -4.39 13.09 -5.89
N GLN A 147 -5.63 13.11 -6.37
CA GLN A 147 -6.72 13.90 -5.79
C GLN A 147 -7.44 13.20 -4.64
N ASN A 148 -7.39 11.88 -4.59
CA ASN A 148 -8.22 11.09 -3.69
C ASN A 148 -7.53 10.87 -2.33
N TYR A 149 -6.28 11.31 -2.16
CA TYR A 149 -5.58 11.20 -0.89
C TYR A 149 -4.70 12.42 -0.63
N GLY A 150 -4.38 12.62 0.65
CA GLY A 150 -3.55 13.74 1.11
C GLY A 150 -3.62 13.85 2.62
N LEU A 151 -3.51 15.07 3.15
CA LEU A 151 -3.45 15.33 4.59
C LEU A 151 -4.64 16.19 5.04
N ALA A 152 -5.28 15.80 6.13
CA ALA A 152 -6.34 16.59 6.74
C ALA A 152 -5.80 17.94 7.24
N ILE A 153 -6.63 18.98 7.13
CA ILE A 153 -6.29 20.33 7.61
C ILE A 153 -7.17 20.64 8.83
N PRO A 154 -6.65 21.30 9.88
CA PRO A 154 -7.46 21.80 10.97
C PRO A 154 -8.61 22.67 10.45
N ALA A 155 -9.81 22.39 10.95
CA ALA A 155 -10.99 23.18 10.72
C ALA A 155 -11.47 23.73 12.06
N ASP A 156 -12.10 24.90 12.04
CA ASP A 156 -12.84 25.35 13.20
C ASP A 156 -14.11 24.51 13.43
N GLU A 157 -14.84 24.84 14.51
CA GLU A 157 -16.09 24.19 14.90
C GLU A 157 -17.18 24.22 13.81
N ASN A 158 -17.11 25.16 12.86
CA ASN A 158 -18.02 25.29 11.72
C ASN A 158 -17.54 24.56 10.45
N GLY A 159 -16.41 23.84 10.57
CA GLY A 159 -15.75 23.16 9.47
C GLY A 159 -15.14 24.10 8.44
N GLU A 160 -14.81 25.33 8.84
CA GLU A 160 -14.13 26.31 8.00
C GLU A 160 -12.62 26.22 8.20
N VAL A 161 -11.89 26.27 7.09
CA VAL A 161 -10.42 26.26 7.09
C VAL A 161 -9.98 27.71 7.16
N ARG A 162 -9.28 28.08 8.24
CA ARG A 162 -8.63 29.39 8.29
C ARG A 162 -7.42 29.37 7.38
N GLU A 163 -7.41 30.21 6.35
CA GLU A 163 -6.21 30.39 5.53
C GLU A 163 -5.12 31.06 6.34
N SER A 164 -4.04 30.32 6.62
CA SER A 164 -2.79 30.83 7.17
C SER A 164 -1.69 30.79 6.10
N GLU A 165 -0.65 31.59 6.26
CA GLU A 165 0.55 31.52 5.40
C GLU A 165 1.29 30.18 5.56
N VAL A 166 1.27 29.61 6.76
CA VAL A 166 1.77 28.27 7.09
C VAL A 166 0.61 27.37 7.50
N GLU A 167 0.26 26.40 6.65
CA GLU A 167 -0.77 25.41 6.96
C GLU A 167 -0.20 24.31 7.88
N THR A 168 -0.92 24.00 8.96
CA THR A 168 -0.66 22.80 9.77
C THR A 168 -1.41 21.62 9.16
N TYR A 169 -0.76 20.47 9.09
CA TYR A 169 -1.37 19.24 8.59
C TYR A 169 -1.54 18.22 9.73
N LEU A 170 -2.60 17.43 9.63
CA LEU A 170 -2.91 16.34 10.56
C LEU A 170 -2.59 14.99 9.91
N GLU A 171 -3.46 13.99 10.09
CA GLU A 171 -3.24 12.63 9.56
C GLU A 171 -3.65 12.51 8.08
N PHE A 172 -3.19 11.41 7.46
CA PHE A 172 -3.59 11.04 6.10
C PHE A 172 -5.09 10.82 5.98
N ILE A 173 -5.63 11.30 4.87
CA ILE A 173 -7.01 11.06 4.45
C ILE A 173 -7.05 10.37 3.09
N LYS A 174 -8.07 9.53 2.89
CA LYS A 174 -8.43 8.93 1.61
C LYS A 174 -9.92 9.16 1.39
N ILE A 175 -10.27 9.76 0.26
CA ILE A 175 -11.65 10.01 -0.14
C ILE A 175 -11.97 9.25 -1.44
N ASP A 176 -13.26 9.20 -1.78
CA ASP A 176 -13.78 8.60 -3.01
C ASP A 176 -13.31 7.15 -3.23
N HIS A 177 -14.14 6.23 -2.75
CA HIS A 177 -13.83 4.80 -2.68
C HIS A 177 -14.60 3.96 -3.70
N GLY A 178 -15.37 4.60 -4.60
CA GLY A 178 -16.25 3.92 -5.55
C GLY A 178 -15.55 3.09 -6.62
N GLN A 179 -14.21 3.17 -6.69
CA GLN A 179 -13.37 2.37 -7.59
C GLN A 179 -12.78 1.11 -6.94
N SER A 180 -13.16 0.82 -5.69
CA SER A 180 -12.77 -0.40 -4.98
C SER A 180 -13.49 -1.66 -5.52
N LEU A 181 -12.93 -2.82 -5.18
CA LEU A 181 -13.42 -4.17 -5.53
C LEU A 181 -13.67 -4.31 -7.03
N ASN A 182 -12.73 -3.79 -7.82
CA ASN A 182 -12.94 -3.59 -9.24
C ASN A 182 -13.21 -4.90 -9.98
N SER A 183 -12.60 -6.03 -9.58
CA SER A 183 -12.90 -7.33 -10.21
C SER A 183 -14.38 -7.74 -10.08
N MET A 184 -15.04 -7.42 -8.96
CA MET A 184 -16.48 -7.64 -8.78
C MET A 184 -17.32 -6.76 -9.71
N ARG A 185 -16.87 -5.53 -9.96
CA ARG A 185 -17.55 -4.59 -10.87
C ARG A 185 -17.44 -5.08 -12.32
N ILE A 186 -16.26 -5.59 -12.72
CA ILE A 186 -16.01 -6.18 -14.04
C ILE A 186 -16.91 -7.39 -14.30
N ALA A 187 -17.00 -8.31 -13.34
CA ALA A 187 -17.84 -9.50 -13.46
C ALA A 187 -19.33 -9.17 -13.68
N ALA A 188 -19.83 -8.11 -13.04
CA ALA A 188 -21.22 -7.67 -13.19
C ALA A 188 -21.46 -6.91 -14.51
N ALA A 189 -20.52 -6.04 -14.91
CA ALA A 189 -20.74 -5.15 -16.04
C ALA A 189 -20.49 -5.79 -17.42
N LYS A 190 -19.73 -6.90 -17.51
CA LYS A 190 -19.17 -7.48 -18.78
C LYS A 190 -18.45 -6.46 -19.70
N LYS A 191 -18.32 -5.20 -19.27
CA LYS A 191 -17.94 -4.01 -20.04
C LYS A 191 -17.05 -3.04 -19.25
N LEU A 192 -16.74 -3.31 -17.97
CA LEU A 192 -15.72 -2.53 -17.27
C LEU A 192 -14.36 -3.00 -17.74
N SER A 193 -14.03 -2.49 -18.91
CA SER A 193 -12.81 -2.76 -19.63
C SER A 193 -12.13 -1.40 -19.81
N PHE A 194 -10.85 -1.33 -19.47
CA PHE A 194 -9.89 -0.34 -19.99
C PHE A 194 -9.91 1.07 -19.37
N ALA A 195 -9.71 1.21 -18.06
CA ALA A 195 -9.19 2.49 -17.58
C ALA A 195 -7.68 2.53 -17.89
N PRO A 196 -7.19 3.54 -18.64
CA PRO A 196 -5.79 3.62 -19.06
C PRO A 196 -4.86 3.65 -17.84
N VAL A 197 -3.69 2.99 -17.91
CA VAL A 197 -2.69 3.21 -16.85
C VAL A 197 -2.21 4.66 -16.97
N LYS A 198 -2.25 5.41 -15.86
CA LYS A 198 -1.73 6.76 -15.76
C LYS A 198 -0.37 6.70 -15.09
N TYR A 199 0.65 7.18 -15.78
CA TYR A 199 2.00 7.33 -15.28
C TYR A 199 2.40 8.81 -15.31
N PHE A 200 3.06 9.27 -14.26
CA PHE A 200 3.71 10.58 -14.21
C PHE A 200 5.22 10.37 -14.09
N PRO A 201 6.03 11.03 -14.92
CA PRO A 201 7.49 10.82 -14.89
C PRO A 201 8.11 11.23 -13.54
N ALA A 202 9.38 10.90 -13.31
CA ALA A 202 10.17 11.44 -12.18
C ALA A 202 10.61 12.88 -12.45
N PRO A 203 10.67 13.78 -11.45
CA PRO A 203 10.94 15.20 -11.66
C PRO A 203 12.35 15.41 -12.21
N SER A 204 12.53 16.43 -13.04
CA SER A 204 13.85 16.92 -13.47
C SER A 204 14.04 18.37 -13.02
N ASP A 205 15.29 18.84 -12.91
CA ASP A 205 15.60 20.21 -12.48
C ASP A 205 14.88 21.27 -13.34
N ALA A 206 14.67 20.98 -14.64
CA ALA A 206 13.96 21.86 -15.55
C ALA A 206 12.43 21.88 -15.30
N ASP A 207 11.88 20.82 -14.71
CA ASP A 207 10.46 20.67 -14.41
C ASP A 207 10.06 21.29 -13.07
N LEU A 208 11.02 21.57 -12.19
CA LEU A 208 10.78 22.22 -10.91
C LEU A 208 10.66 23.75 -11.11
N ASP A 209 9.79 24.40 -10.33
CA ASP A 209 9.78 25.86 -10.22
C ASP A 209 10.85 26.36 -9.23
N GLU A 210 10.99 27.67 -9.14
CA GLU A 210 11.92 28.33 -8.20
C GLU A 210 11.65 27.95 -6.73
N ARG A 211 10.48 27.37 -6.46
CA ARG A 211 10.03 26.93 -5.14
C ARG A 211 10.22 25.42 -4.93
N GLY A 212 10.72 24.68 -5.91
CA GLY A 212 10.86 23.22 -5.88
C GLY A 212 9.55 22.44 -6.08
N ILE A 213 8.55 23.08 -6.70
CA ILE A 213 7.25 22.49 -7.02
C ILE A 213 7.29 21.95 -8.45
N ASP A 214 6.79 20.73 -8.61
CA ASP A 214 6.75 20.03 -9.88
C ASP A 214 5.70 20.61 -10.83
N LYS A 215 6.11 21.25 -11.92
CA LYS A 215 5.21 21.91 -12.87
C LYS A 215 4.40 20.94 -13.75
N ARG A 216 4.57 19.63 -13.60
CA ARG A 216 3.98 18.66 -14.54
C ARG A 216 2.49 18.48 -14.27
N THR A 217 1.70 18.99 -15.20
CA THR A 217 0.23 18.98 -15.17
C THR A 217 -0.35 17.60 -15.53
N LYS A 218 -1.68 17.49 -15.38
CA LYS A 218 -2.49 16.36 -15.90
C LYS A 218 -2.16 15.97 -17.35
N ASP A 219 -1.72 16.91 -18.19
CA ASP A 219 -1.41 16.66 -19.61
C ASP A 219 -0.08 15.90 -19.80
N ASN A 220 0.76 15.85 -18.77
CA ASN A 220 1.95 15.00 -18.72
C ASN A 220 1.64 13.54 -18.37
N ARG A 221 0.37 13.13 -18.36
CA ARG A 221 -0.04 11.71 -18.44
C ARG A 221 0.32 11.18 -19.83
N LYS A 222 1.62 11.05 -20.08
CA LYS A 222 2.17 10.62 -21.36
C LYS A 222 1.79 9.16 -21.51
N SER A 223 0.83 8.91 -22.40
CA SER A 223 0.34 7.64 -22.94
C SER A 223 -0.61 6.79 -22.09
N ILE A 224 -1.66 6.34 -22.78
CA ILE A 224 -2.56 5.27 -22.41
C ILE A 224 -1.87 3.96 -22.80
N TYR A 225 -1.60 3.09 -21.84
CA TYR A 225 -1.01 1.77 -22.07
C TYR A 225 -2.07 0.67 -22.03
N THR A 226 -1.95 -0.25 -23.00
CA THR A 226 -2.84 -1.29 -23.57
C THR A 226 -3.68 -2.19 -22.59
N THR A 227 -3.84 -3.49 -22.90
CA THR A 227 -5.10 -4.31 -22.90
C THR A 227 -5.67 -4.82 -21.55
N LYS A 228 -6.73 -5.68 -21.66
CA LYS A 228 -7.63 -6.22 -20.59
C LYS A 228 -6.87 -6.83 -19.41
N ARG A 229 -7.41 -6.65 -18.19
CA ARG A 229 -6.64 -6.76 -16.93
C ARG A 229 -7.27 -7.73 -15.93
N LYS A 230 -6.42 -8.35 -15.11
CA LYS A 230 -6.77 -9.08 -13.88
C LYS A 230 -6.04 -8.44 -12.70
N TYR A 231 -6.67 -8.46 -11.52
CA TYR A 231 -5.99 -8.14 -10.26
C TYR A 231 -5.31 -9.40 -9.76
N VAL A 232 -3.99 -9.35 -9.59
CA VAL A 232 -3.24 -10.41 -8.90
C VAL A 232 -2.20 -9.72 -8.04
N LEU A 233 -2.21 -10.03 -6.74
CA LEU A 233 -1.14 -9.67 -5.83
C LEU A 233 -0.08 -10.75 -5.90
N VAL A 234 1.11 -10.37 -6.35
CA VAL A 234 2.27 -11.26 -6.40
C VAL A 234 3.30 -10.83 -5.35
N PRO A 235 4.01 -11.76 -4.70
CA PRO A 235 5.00 -11.45 -3.66
C PRO A 235 6.01 -10.37 -4.09
N GLU A 236 6.51 -10.48 -5.33
CA GLU A 236 7.56 -9.63 -5.87
C GLU A 236 7.13 -8.17 -6.00
N PHE A 237 5.86 -7.92 -6.31
CA PHE A 237 5.34 -6.57 -6.43
C PHE A 237 5.35 -5.86 -5.07
N ILE A 238 4.86 -6.53 -4.03
CA ILE A 238 4.84 -5.98 -2.66
C ILE A 238 6.27 -5.73 -2.16
N ASP A 239 7.13 -6.70 -2.43
CA ASP A 239 8.51 -6.71 -1.96
C ASP A 239 9.34 -5.57 -2.59
N ARG A 240 9.18 -5.32 -3.89
CA ARG A 240 10.11 -4.50 -4.67
C ARG A 240 9.57 -3.12 -5.05
N ALA A 241 8.26 -2.93 -5.04
CA ALA A 241 7.64 -1.73 -5.61
C ALA A 241 8.13 -0.43 -4.94
N LEU A 242 8.30 -0.42 -3.61
CA LEU A 242 8.73 0.80 -2.91
C LEU A 242 10.18 1.16 -3.22
N THR A 243 11.09 0.19 -3.16
CA THR A 243 12.51 0.42 -3.46
C THR A 243 12.71 0.84 -4.91
N HIS A 244 11.99 0.19 -5.85
CA HIS A 244 12.02 0.58 -7.26
C HIS A 244 11.44 1.96 -7.50
N PHE A 245 10.32 2.27 -6.85
CA PHE A 245 9.72 3.59 -6.93
C PHE A 245 10.73 4.65 -6.46
N LEU A 246 11.27 4.51 -5.24
CA LEU A 246 12.23 5.45 -4.65
C LEU A 246 13.54 5.59 -5.43
N SER A 247 13.93 4.55 -6.19
CA SER A 247 15.08 4.56 -7.11
C SER A 247 14.76 5.15 -8.49
N GLY A 248 13.49 5.45 -8.78
CA GLY A 248 13.03 5.94 -10.08
C GLY A 248 12.93 4.87 -11.16
N TYR A 249 12.99 3.58 -10.81
CA TYR A 249 12.92 2.46 -11.75
C TYR A 249 11.49 2.08 -12.17
N ILE A 250 10.47 2.51 -11.42
CA ILE A 250 9.08 2.38 -11.87
C ILE A 250 8.82 3.48 -12.90
N ASP A 251 9.17 3.18 -14.15
CA ASP A 251 8.95 4.04 -15.29
C ASP A 251 7.87 3.50 -16.23
N LYS A 252 7.68 4.22 -17.33
CA LYS A 252 6.74 3.86 -18.38
C LYS A 252 6.94 2.44 -18.92
N ASP A 253 8.19 1.99 -19.08
CA ASP A 253 8.50 0.72 -19.73
C ASP A 253 8.36 -0.42 -18.72
N CYS A 254 8.87 -0.24 -17.50
CA CYS A 254 8.59 -1.15 -16.37
C CYS A 254 7.09 -1.39 -16.20
N ILE A 255 6.28 -0.32 -16.19
CA ILE A 255 4.83 -0.42 -16.06
C ILE A 255 4.18 -1.22 -17.20
N LYS A 256 4.69 -1.14 -18.45
CA LYS A 256 4.11 -1.92 -19.57
C LYS A 256 4.33 -3.42 -19.42
N GLU A 257 5.41 -3.82 -18.77
CA GLU A 257 5.82 -5.21 -18.59
C GLU A 257 5.13 -5.86 -17.37
N LEU A 258 4.51 -5.07 -16.48
CA LEU A 258 3.77 -5.61 -15.36
C LEU A 258 2.44 -6.23 -15.82
N ASN A 259 2.36 -7.56 -15.66
CA ASN A 259 1.20 -8.37 -16.08
C ASN A 259 -0.13 -8.02 -15.36
N TYR A 260 -0.08 -7.32 -14.23
CA TYR A 260 -1.25 -7.02 -13.38
C TYR A 260 -1.15 -5.62 -12.78
N LEU A 261 -2.01 -4.69 -13.21
CA LEU A 261 -1.94 -3.30 -12.76
C LEU A 261 -3.30 -2.64 -12.51
N PRO A 262 -3.46 -1.95 -11.38
CA PRO A 262 -4.46 -0.88 -11.29
C PRO A 262 -4.13 0.24 -12.27
N SER A 263 -5.15 0.95 -12.75
CA SER A 263 -5.00 2.07 -13.67
C SER A 263 -4.23 3.26 -13.07
N THR A 264 -4.33 3.50 -11.77
CA THR A 264 -3.52 4.53 -11.10
C THR A 264 -3.18 4.08 -9.69
N LEU A 265 -1.91 4.18 -9.33
CA LEU A 265 -1.40 4.03 -7.96
C LEU A 265 -0.37 5.12 -7.65
N PRO A 266 -0.17 5.47 -6.37
CA PRO A 266 0.86 6.41 -5.94
C PRO A 266 2.27 6.07 -6.45
N ILE A 267 2.63 4.78 -6.52
CA ILE A 267 3.94 4.34 -7.01
C ILE A 267 4.16 4.58 -8.52
N PHE A 268 3.11 4.88 -9.28
CA PHE A 268 3.21 5.28 -10.70
C PHE A 268 3.28 6.80 -10.87
N ASP A 269 3.26 7.55 -9.77
CA ASP A 269 3.42 9.00 -9.77
C ASP A 269 4.84 9.38 -9.36
N GLY A 270 5.75 9.39 -10.34
CA GLY A 270 7.16 9.73 -10.11
C GLY A 270 7.37 11.13 -9.53
N ARG A 271 6.39 12.04 -9.60
CA ARG A 271 6.45 13.39 -8.99
C ARG A 271 6.61 13.33 -7.47
N LEU A 272 6.06 12.30 -6.84
CA LEU A 272 6.18 12.05 -5.39
C LEU A 272 7.63 11.81 -4.95
N LEU A 273 8.56 11.47 -5.84
CA LEU A 273 9.97 11.32 -5.48
C LEU A 273 10.55 12.61 -4.91
N SER A 274 10.05 13.77 -5.35
CA SER A 274 10.44 15.08 -4.82
C SER A 274 10.07 15.31 -3.35
N PHE A 275 9.29 14.42 -2.73
CA PHE A 275 8.94 14.51 -1.31
C PHE A 275 10.03 13.85 -0.44
N TYR A 276 10.85 12.99 -1.05
CA TYR A 276 11.92 12.24 -0.38
C TYR A 276 13.31 12.82 -0.69
N ASP A 277 13.39 13.98 -1.36
CA ASP A 277 14.66 14.65 -1.65
C ASP A 277 15.35 15.08 -0.35
N GLY A 278 16.63 14.76 -0.21
CA GLY A 278 17.42 15.06 1.00
C GLY A 278 17.10 14.18 2.21
N ILE A 279 16.16 13.24 2.12
CA ILE A 279 15.87 12.27 3.19
C ILE A 279 16.82 11.08 3.06
N HIS A 280 17.77 10.97 3.98
CA HIS A 280 18.83 9.95 3.96
C HIS A 280 18.29 8.52 4.15
N ASP A 281 17.30 8.33 5.00
CA ASP A 281 16.72 7.05 5.44
C ASP A 281 15.35 6.75 4.79
N LYS A 282 15.03 7.41 3.67
CA LYS A 282 13.72 7.31 2.99
C LYS A 282 13.27 5.88 2.71
N TYR A 283 14.21 4.99 2.41
CA TYR A 283 13.94 3.60 2.08
C TYR A 283 13.49 2.83 3.33
N ASP A 284 14.22 2.94 4.43
CA ASP A 284 13.87 2.33 5.71
C ASP A 284 12.54 2.88 6.26
N ILE A 285 12.30 4.19 6.15
CA ILE A 285 11.02 4.82 6.52
C ILE A 285 9.84 4.21 5.73
N CYS A 286 10.02 4.02 4.42
CA CYS A 286 8.99 3.43 3.57
C CYS A 286 8.78 1.94 3.86
N GLU A 287 9.86 1.21 4.12
CA GLU A 287 9.81 -0.23 4.40
C GLU A 287 9.18 -0.53 5.77
N ASP A 288 9.48 0.26 6.81
CA ASP A 288 8.76 0.25 8.10
C ASP A 288 7.26 0.47 7.86
N GLY A 289 6.93 1.54 7.14
CA GLY A 289 5.54 1.89 6.83
C GLY A 289 4.80 0.79 6.07
N LYS A 290 5.47 0.10 5.14
CA LYS A 290 4.94 -1.06 4.40
C LYS A 290 4.58 -2.19 5.36
N TYR A 291 5.52 -2.64 6.19
CA TYR A 291 5.28 -3.75 7.11
C TYR A 291 4.22 -3.41 8.15
N TRP A 292 4.19 -2.17 8.65
CA TRP A 292 3.11 -1.67 9.51
C TRP A 292 1.74 -1.78 8.83
N ALA A 293 1.62 -1.28 7.60
CA ALA A 293 0.38 -1.31 6.86
C ALA A 293 -0.10 -2.74 6.59
N ILE A 294 0.79 -3.61 6.09
CA ILE A 294 0.48 -5.01 5.79
C ILE A 294 0.10 -5.77 7.07
N ALA A 295 0.87 -5.63 8.15
CA ALA A 295 0.58 -6.30 9.42
C ALA A 295 -0.82 -5.92 9.93
N LYS A 296 -1.16 -4.62 9.91
CA LYS A 296 -2.50 -4.16 10.29
C LYS A 296 -3.57 -4.78 9.41
N LEU A 297 -3.38 -4.80 8.09
CA LEU A 297 -4.36 -5.34 7.14
C LEU A 297 -4.62 -6.83 7.37
N ILE A 298 -3.57 -7.66 7.46
CA ILE A 298 -3.69 -9.12 7.50
C ILE A 298 -3.99 -9.65 8.92
N PHE A 299 -3.58 -8.95 9.97
CA PHE A 299 -3.83 -9.37 11.35
C PHE A 299 -5.07 -8.74 11.98
N THR A 300 -5.77 -7.82 11.32
CA THR A 300 -7.16 -7.53 11.69
C THR A 300 -8.02 -8.76 11.43
N ASP A 301 -8.80 -9.22 12.41
CA ASP A 301 -9.62 -10.41 12.28
C ASP A 301 -10.70 -10.29 11.19
N ASP A 302 -11.01 -11.40 10.50
CA ASP A 302 -12.03 -11.43 9.43
C ASP A 302 -13.42 -11.01 9.94
N THR A 303 -13.73 -11.31 11.21
CA THR A 303 -15.00 -10.92 11.84
C THR A 303 -15.11 -9.41 12.02
N VAL A 304 -13.99 -8.68 12.16
CA VAL A 304 -13.98 -7.22 12.23
C VAL A 304 -14.36 -6.64 10.86
N TYR A 305 -13.70 -7.07 9.78
CA TYR A 305 -14.05 -6.61 8.43
C TYR A 305 -15.50 -6.96 8.06
N SER A 306 -15.92 -8.18 8.38
CA SER A 306 -17.30 -8.63 8.17
C SER A 306 -18.30 -7.80 8.96
N GLY A 307 -17.99 -7.54 10.24
CA GLY A 307 -18.84 -6.75 11.13
C GLY A 307 -18.92 -5.28 10.72
N ILE A 308 -17.85 -4.71 10.17
CA ILE A 308 -17.87 -3.37 9.56
C ILE A 308 -18.77 -3.37 8.33
N ALA A 309 -18.58 -4.32 7.42
CA ALA A 309 -19.35 -4.39 6.18
C ALA A 309 -20.87 -4.54 6.42
N GLU A 310 -21.26 -5.39 7.38
CA GLU A 310 -22.65 -5.55 7.82
C GLU A 310 -23.27 -4.27 8.37
N ARG A 311 -22.48 -3.45 9.08
CA ARG A 311 -22.96 -2.26 9.78
C ARG A 311 -22.83 -0.98 8.95
N ALA A 312 -21.99 -0.99 7.91
CA ALA A 312 -21.78 0.15 7.02
C ALA A 312 -23.01 0.47 6.14
N SER A 313 -23.85 -0.54 5.90
CA SER A 313 -25.07 -0.44 5.08
C SER A 313 -26.31 -0.95 5.82
N ASP A 314 -27.51 -0.71 5.28
CA ASP A 314 -28.76 -1.17 5.91
C ASP A 314 -28.92 -2.71 5.72
N PRO A 315 -29.13 -3.51 6.80
CA PRO A 315 -29.14 -4.97 6.73
C PRO A 315 -30.23 -5.59 5.83
N GLY A 316 -31.31 -4.85 5.58
CA GLY A 316 -32.41 -5.29 4.72
C GLY A 316 -32.15 -5.09 3.22
N GLU A 317 -31.06 -4.42 2.85
CA GLU A 317 -30.84 -3.96 1.49
C GLU A 317 -29.83 -4.83 0.74
N ASN A 318 -30.35 -5.77 -0.08
CA ASN A 318 -29.60 -6.70 -0.92
C ASN A 318 -28.55 -7.55 -0.15
N PRO A 319 -29.00 -8.46 0.74
CA PRO A 319 -28.11 -9.25 1.60
C PRO A 319 -27.13 -10.15 0.83
N ALA A 320 -27.56 -10.67 -0.33
CA ALA A 320 -26.69 -11.48 -1.18
C ALA A 320 -25.49 -10.69 -1.72
N LEU A 321 -25.70 -9.43 -2.12
CA LEU A 321 -24.61 -8.57 -2.58
C LEU A 321 -23.68 -8.17 -1.45
N GLN A 322 -24.22 -7.87 -0.26
CA GLN A 322 -23.40 -7.61 0.93
C GLN A 322 -22.53 -8.81 1.32
N GLN A 323 -23.06 -10.03 1.24
CA GLN A 323 -22.27 -11.26 1.45
C GLN A 323 -21.14 -11.36 0.42
N ARG A 324 -21.42 -11.17 -0.87
CA ARG A 324 -20.38 -11.22 -1.92
C ARG A 324 -19.28 -10.18 -1.72
N ILE A 325 -19.63 -8.99 -1.25
CA ILE A 325 -18.63 -7.94 -0.93
C ILE A 325 -17.75 -8.38 0.24
N ARG A 326 -18.34 -8.95 1.30
CA ARG A 326 -17.60 -9.50 2.46
C ARG A 326 -16.64 -10.60 2.04
N ASP A 327 -17.14 -11.58 1.29
CA ASP A 327 -16.35 -12.71 0.80
C ASP A 327 -15.16 -12.22 -0.02
N LYS A 328 -15.36 -11.19 -0.87
CA LYS A 328 -14.29 -10.62 -1.68
C LYS A 328 -13.23 -9.89 -0.85
N ILE A 329 -13.61 -9.17 0.19
CA ILE A 329 -12.65 -8.51 1.08
C ILE A 329 -11.77 -9.56 1.78
N ILE A 330 -12.37 -10.65 2.25
CA ILE A 330 -11.66 -11.76 2.88
C ILE A 330 -10.75 -12.48 1.88
N GLU A 331 -11.23 -12.75 0.66
CA GLU A 331 -10.44 -13.32 -0.44
C GLU A 331 -9.19 -12.47 -0.71
N ASN A 332 -9.34 -11.15 -0.83
CA ASN A 332 -8.22 -10.27 -1.12
C ASN A 332 -7.23 -10.16 0.05
N LYS A 333 -7.74 -10.16 1.30
CA LYS A 333 -6.91 -10.22 2.50
C LYS A 333 -6.07 -11.50 2.51
N ARG A 334 -6.65 -12.65 2.16
CA ARG A 334 -5.93 -13.93 2.04
C ARG A 334 -4.87 -13.87 0.94
N ALA A 335 -5.19 -13.31 -0.23
CA ALA A 335 -4.22 -13.10 -1.29
C ALA A 335 -3.04 -12.20 -0.85
N LEU A 336 -3.31 -11.13 -0.09
CA LEU A 336 -2.25 -10.29 0.49
C LEU A 336 -1.39 -11.05 1.50
N LYS A 337 -2.02 -11.86 2.36
CA LYS A 337 -1.33 -12.72 3.33
C LYS A 337 -0.43 -13.75 2.63
N GLU A 338 -0.92 -14.39 1.58
CA GLU A 338 -0.16 -15.33 0.75
C GLU A 338 1.02 -14.63 0.05
N ALA A 339 0.81 -13.42 -0.45
CA ALA A 339 1.87 -12.66 -1.12
C ALA A 339 3.00 -12.23 -0.17
N VAL A 340 2.71 -11.97 1.12
CA VAL A 340 3.73 -11.59 2.12
C VAL A 340 4.31 -12.79 2.88
N ALA A 341 3.63 -13.94 2.93
CA ALA A 341 4.13 -15.14 3.61
C ALA A 341 5.54 -15.62 3.19
N PRO A 342 6.00 -15.35 1.96
CA PRO A 342 7.39 -15.49 1.56
C PRO A 342 8.39 -14.68 2.43
N ASP A 343 8.04 -13.48 2.87
CA ASP A 343 8.98 -12.50 3.42
C ASP A 343 9.42 -12.81 4.88
N PRO A 344 10.66 -13.28 5.12
CA PRO A 344 11.14 -13.57 6.48
C PRO A 344 11.35 -12.29 7.32
N ASP A 345 11.69 -11.17 6.69
CA ASP A 345 11.92 -9.91 7.39
C ASP A 345 10.60 -9.33 7.92
N PHE A 346 9.50 -9.53 7.19
CA PHE A 346 8.16 -9.21 7.68
C PHE A 346 7.81 -9.94 8.99
N PHE A 347 8.12 -11.24 9.10
CA PHE A 347 7.85 -11.98 10.34
C PHE A 347 8.76 -11.54 11.49
N ALA A 348 10.04 -11.27 11.21
CA ALA A 348 10.95 -10.69 12.20
C ALA A 348 10.40 -9.35 12.73
N PHE A 349 9.96 -8.48 11.82
CA PHE A 349 9.31 -7.22 12.14
C PHE A 349 8.06 -7.41 13.02
N CYS A 350 7.19 -8.36 12.68
CA CYS A 350 5.97 -8.64 13.43
C CYS A 350 6.26 -9.06 14.86
N HIS A 351 7.28 -9.89 15.07
CA HIS A 351 7.73 -10.30 16.41
C HIS A 351 8.25 -9.11 17.22
N GLN A 352 9.14 -8.30 16.64
CA GLN A 352 9.70 -7.11 17.30
C GLN A 352 8.62 -6.09 17.67
N ASN A 353 7.58 -5.96 16.85
CA ASN A 353 6.52 -4.97 17.01
C ASN A 353 5.20 -5.55 17.55
N GLN A 354 5.21 -6.76 18.11
CA GLN A 354 3.99 -7.50 18.49
C GLN A 354 3.00 -6.66 19.30
N ALA A 355 3.47 -6.04 20.39
CA ALA A 355 2.62 -5.26 21.29
C ALA A 355 2.02 -4.03 20.59
N ALA A 356 2.82 -3.35 19.78
CA ALA A 356 2.42 -2.13 19.10
C ALA A 356 1.43 -2.43 17.93
N ILE A 357 1.60 -3.55 17.22
CA ILE A 357 0.64 -4.03 16.21
C ILE A 357 -0.72 -4.33 16.86
N ARG A 358 -0.74 -5.09 17.96
CA ARG A 358 -2.00 -5.39 18.68
C ARG A 358 -2.69 -4.12 19.15
N LEU A 359 -1.92 -3.21 19.76
CA LEU A 359 -2.44 -1.94 20.25
C LEU A 359 -3.04 -1.11 19.13
N GLU A 360 -2.40 -1.06 17.95
CA GLU A 360 -2.92 -0.29 16.82
C GLU A 360 -4.21 -0.90 16.23
N ILE A 361 -4.31 -2.23 16.17
CA ILE A 361 -5.54 -2.93 15.77
C ILE A 361 -6.66 -2.65 16.77
N GLN A 362 -6.37 -2.68 18.08
CA GLN A 362 -7.33 -2.35 19.14
C GLN A 362 -7.77 -0.89 19.06
N ARG A 363 -6.83 0.06 18.93
CA ARG A 363 -7.14 1.49 18.74
C ARG A 363 -7.99 1.73 17.51
N SER A 364 -7.78 0.99 16.43
CA SER A 364 -8.62 1.07 15.22
C SER A 364 -10.05 0.61 15.48
N LEU A 365 -10.20 -0.45 16.28
CA LEU A 365 -11.50 -0.94 16.71
C LEU A 365 -12.22 0.08 17.61
N GLU A 366 -11.50 0.66 18.56
CA GLU A 366 -12.02 1.75 19.41
C GLU A 366 -12.43 2.96 18.58
N ARG A 367 -11.63 3.37 17.58
CA ARG A 367 -11.92 4.50 16.69
C ARG A 367 -13.17 4.29 15.82
N ILE A 368 -13.43 3.07 15.38
CA ILE A 368 -14.65 2.81 14.59
C ILE A 368 -15.90 2.75 15.48
N VAL A 369 -15.74 2.22 16.70
CA VAL A 369 -16.79 2.16 17.73
C VAL A 369 -17.13 3.54 18.27
N HIS A 370 -16.16 4.44 18.45
CA HIS A 370 -16.42 5.78 18.97
C HIS A 370 -16.59 6.82 17.86
N ASN A 371 -17.35 7.88 18.12
CA ASN A 371 -17.41 9.05 17.27
C ASN A 371 -16.25 10.03 17.58
N ARG A 372 -16.06 11.07 16.76
CA ARG A 372 -14.99 12.07 16.98
C ARG A 372 -15.08 12.80 18.33
N SER A 373 -16.28 12.83 18.94
CA SER A 373 -16.51 13.37 20.29
C SER A 373 -16.37 12.32 21.40
N GLY A 374 -15.86 11.12 21.09
CA GLY A 374 -15.61 10.05 22.06
C GLY A 374 -16.84 9.24 22.48
N GLU A 375 -18.04 9.49 21.92
CA GLU A 375 -19.25 8.74 22.27
C GLU A 375 -19.38 7.47 21.44
N ILE A 376 -19.94 6.40 22.02
CA ILE A 376 -20.18 5.12 21.32
C ILE A 376 -21.14 5.34 20.14
N SER A 377 -20.71 4.88 18.97
CA SER A 377 -21.50 4.82 17.75
C SER A 377 -22.49 3.67 17.86
N ALA A 378 -23.78 4.00 17.99
CA ALA A 378 -24.87 3.01 17.95
C ALA A 378 -24.88 2.12 16.68
N ARG A 379 -24.15 2.51 15.63
CA ARG A 379 -23.96 1.68 14.42
C ARG A 379 -22.96 0.54 14.65
N TYR A 380 -21.91 0.77 15.44
CA TYR A 380 -20.80 -0.16 15.67
C TYR A 380 -20.75 -0.71 17.10
N GLU A 381 -21.84 -0.52 17.83
CA GLU A 381 -22.03 -1.16 19.13
C GLU A 381 -21.86 -2.68 19.01
N GLY A 382 -21.12 -3.27 19.95
CA GLY A 382 -20.78 -4.69 19.97
C GLY A 382 -19.62 -5.12 19.07
N LEU A 383 -19.09 -4.25 18.19
CA LEU A 383 -17.92 -4.60 17.37
C LEU A 383 -16.65 -4.80 18.24
N SER A 384 -16.56 -4.11 19.38
CA SER A 384 -15.47 -4.24 20.36
C SER A 384 -15.36 -5.64 20.98
N ALA A 385 -16.43 -6.47 20.91
CA ALA A 385 -16.42 -7.83 21.43
C ALA A 385 -15.74 -8.86 20.49
N LEU A 386 -15.39 -8.48 19.26
CA LEU A 386 -14.93 -9.39 18.21
C LEU A 386 -13.41 -9.69 18.22
N GLY A 387 -12.73 -9.52 19.36
CA GLY A 387 -11.32 -9.91 19.54
C GLY A 387 -10.26 -9.07 18.81
N GLY A 388 -10.62 -8.36 17.72
CA GLY A 388 -9.80 -7.36 17.04
C GLY A 388 -8.65 -7.94 16.20
N VAL A 389 -7.87 -8.86 16.79
CA VAL A 389 -6.65 -9.46 16.24
C VAL A 389 -6.93 -10.88 15.77
N SER A 390 -6.42 -11.23 14.59
CA SER A 390 -6.57 -12.53 13.95
C SER A 390 -5.81 -13.62 14.71
N PRO A 391 -6.36 -14.85 14.81
CA PRO A 391 -5.65 -16.01 15.37
C PRO A 391 -4.31 -16.32 14.66
N ASP A 392 -4.20 -15.95 13.40
CA ASP A 392 -2.97 -16.13 12.60
C ASP A 392 -1.78 -15.31 13.11
N PHE A 393 -2.04 -14.31 13.95
CA PHE A 393 -0.99 -13.43 14.45
C PHE A 393 0.00 -14.20 15.32
N GLU A 394 -0.46 -15.06 16.23
CA GLU A 394 0.44 -15.82 17.11
C GLU A 394 1.39 -16.73 16.32
N ALA A 395 0.88 -17.40 15.28
CA ALA A 395 1.70 -18.22 14.41
C ALA A 395 2.78 -17.39 13.70
N ALA A 396 2.46 -16.16 13.27
CA ALA A 396 3.43 -15.25 12.68
C ALA A 396 4.48 -14.79 13.70
N ILE A 397 4.09 -14.51 14.94
CA ILE A 397 5.01 -14.16 16.04
C ILE A 397 5.96 -15.32 16.35
N ASP A 398 5.46 -16.55 16.36
CA ASP A 398 6.27 -17.74 16.65
C ASP A 398 7.33 -17.98 15.57
N ILE A 399 6.97 -17.83 14.29
CA ILE A 399 7.92 -17.83 13.17
C ILE A 399 8.94 -16.71 13.34
N GLY A 400 8.45 -15.50 13.65
CA GLY A 400 9.24 -14.29 13.77
C GLY A 400 10.23 -14.27 14.94
N LYS A 401 9.96 -15.00 16.03
CA LYS A 401 10.81 -15.04 17.25
C LYS A 401 12.27 -15.32 16.94
N ASN A 402 12.48 -16.25 16.02
CA ASN A 402 13.79 -16.71 15.66
C ASN A 402 14.49 -15.75 14.69
N LEU A 403 13.73 -15.25 13.72
CA LEU A 403 14.20 -14.30 12.71
C LEU A 403 14.52 -12.93 13.33
N ALA A 404 13.72 -12.47 14.29
CA ALA A 404 13.91 -11.23 15.02
C ALA A 404 15.17 -11.22 15.88
N ALA A 405 15.48 -12.34 16.53
CA ALA A 405 16.70 -12.47 17.32
C ALA A 405 17.96 -12.46 16.44
N LEU A 406 17.89 -12.97 15.22
CA LEU A 406 18.98 -12.84 14.24
C LEU A 406 19.13 -11.40 13.78
N HIS A 407 18.02 -10.72 13.52
CA HIS A 407 18.01 -9.29 13.22
C HIS A 407 18.60 -8.44 14.34
N ALA A 408 18.47 -8.85 15.60
CA ALA A 408 19.02 -8.13 16.74
C ALA A 408 20.50 -8.44 17.01
N ASP A 409 21.07 -9.46 16.35
CA ASP A 409 22.46 -9.85 16.49
C ASP A 409 23.35 -8.95 15.62
N SER A 410 24.18 -8.13 16.27
CA SER A 410 25.09 -7.21 15.58
C SER A 410 26.16 -7.95 14.78
N GLY A 411 26.65 -9.10 15.26
CA GLY A 411 27.63 -9.91 14.55
C GLY A 411 27.05 -10.51 13.27
N PHE A 412 25.79 -10.95 13.31
CA PHE A 412 25.08 -11.37 12.10
C PHE A 412 24.93 -10.23 11.10
N ARG A 413 24.58 -9.01 11.55
CA ARG A 413 24.43 -7.85 10.67
C ARG A 413 25.74 -7.44 10.01
N GLU A 414 26.82 -7.35 10.78
CA GLU A 414 28.16 -7.05 10.25
C GLU A 414 28.59 -8.09 9.20
N GLU A 415 28.40 -9.38 9.48
CA GLU A 415 28.73 -10.45 8.52
C GLU A 415 27.84 -10.42 7.27
N ALA A 416 26.55 -10.08 7.41
CA ALA A 416 25.64 -9.92 6.28
C ALA A 416 26.03 -8.71 5.42
N ASP A 417 26.36 -7.57 6.04
CA ASP A 417 26.88 -6.37 5.38
C ASP A 417 28.12 -6.70 4.55
N ASP A 418 29.12 -7.31 5.19
CA ASP A 418 30.36 -7.74 4.53
C ASP A 418 30.07 -8.70 3.38
N PHE A 419 29.19 -9.68 3.58
CA PHE A 419 28.80 -10.64 2.55
C PHE A 419 28.16 -9.98 1.33
N PHE A 420 27.23 -9.04 1.51
CA PHE A 420 26.57 -8.37 0.39
C PHE A 420 27.49 -7.38 -0.32
N VAL A 421 28.33 -6.66 0.42
CA VAL A 421 29.36 -5.78 -0.14
C VAL A 421 30.37 -6.59 -0.95
N ASP A 422 30.79 -7.74 -0.44
CA ASP A 422 31.68 -8.67 -1.15
C ASP A 422 31.06 -9.19 -2.44
N ILE A 423 29.78 -9.56 -2.43
CA ILE A 423 29.09 -9.98 -3.66
C ILE A 423 29.11 -8.86 -4.70
N ILE A 424 28.77 -7.63 -4.30
CA ILE A 424 28.80 -6.48 -5.21
C ILE A 424 30.22 -6.26 -5.74
N ASN A 425 31.24 -6.30 -4.88
CA ASN A 425 32.63 -6.14 -5.25
C ASN A 425 33.10 -7.24 -6.21
N ASP A 426 32.74 -8.49 -5.96
CA ASP A 426 33.06 -9.63 -6.84
C ASP A 426 32.39 -9.44 -8.22
N ILE A 427 31.14 -9.00 -8.26
CA ILE A 427 30.44 -8.71 -9.52
C ILE A 427 31.14 -7.59 -10.29
N GLN A 428 31.51 -6.52 -9.60
CA GLN A 428 32.18 -5.37 -10.19
C GLN A 428 33.61 -5.68 -10.67
N THR A 429 34.31 -6.61 -10.03
CA THR A 429 35.73 -6.91 -10.33
C THR A 429 35.94 -8.11 -11.26
N ARG A 430 35.09 -9.14 -11.23
CA ARG A 430 35.27 -10.37 -12.04
C ARG A 430 35.02 -10.18 -13.53
N ASP A 431 35.83 -10.78 -14.40
CA ASP A 431 35.54 -10.77 -15.83
C ASP A 431 34.39 -11.74 -16.16
N TRP A 432 33.29 -11.18 -16.67
CA TRP A 432 32.09 -11.95 -17.01
C TRP A 432 32.09 -12.34 -18.48
N SER A 433 31.98 -13.63 -18.77
CA SER A 433 31.75 -14.12 -20.13
C SER A 433 30.25 -14.21 -20.40
N VAL A 434 29.73 -13.34 -21.26
CA VAL A 434 28.32 -13.32 -21.65
C VAL A 434 28.20 -13.58 -23.15
N ARG A 435 27.89 -14.83 -23.54
CA ARG A 435 27.63 -15.19 -24.95
C ARG A 435 26.13 -15.24 -25.23
N GLY A 436 25.57 -14.10 -25.65
CA GLY A 436 24.13 -13.91 -25.87
C GLY A 436 23.35 -13.73 -24.55
N GLY A 437 22.30 -12.90 -24.55
CA GLY A 437 21.62 -12.50 -23.31
C GLY A 437 22.48 -11.62 -22.40
N GLY A 438 22.13 -11.54 -21.11
CA GLY A 438 22.83 -10.77 -20.08
C GLY A 438 22.37 -9.31 -19.94
N TYR A 439 22.61 -8.74 -18.77
CA TYR A 439 22.16 -7.42 -18.37
C TYR A 439 23.34 -6.49 -18.12
N GLU A 440 23.22 -5.22 -18.52
CA GLU A 440 24.22 -4.19 -18.26
C GLU A 440 23.94 -3.57 -16.89
N ILE A 441 24.80 -3.88 -15.92
CA ILE A 441 24.81 -3.17 -14.65
C ILE A 441 25.67 -1.92 -14.78
N GLN A 442 25.23 -0.83 -14.15
CA GLN A 442 25.99 0.40 -14.07
C GLN A 442 26.36 0.66 -12.62
N PHE A 443 27.64 0.91 -12.35
CA PHE A 443 28.12 1.26 -11.02
C PHE A 443 29.10 2.42 -11.08
N MET A 444 29.24 3.12 -9.95
CA MET A 444 30.15 4.25 -9.79
C MET A 444 31.50 3.74 -9.27
N LYS A 445 32.58 3.94 -10.04
CA LYS A 445 33.95 3.70 -9.58
C LYS A 445 34.75 5.00 -9.73
N GLU A 446 35.32 5.49 -8.63
CA GLU A 446 36.18 6.70 -8.64
C GLU A 446 35.52 7.90 -9.36
N ARG A 447 34.23 8.14 -9.08
CA ARG A 447 33.39 9.18 -9.71
C ARG A 447 33.13 8.99 -11.22
N ARG A 448 33.51 7.86 -11.81
CA ARG A 448 33.17 7.48 -13.18
C ARG A 448 32.08 6.42 -13.20
N LYS A 449 31.11 6.58 -14.10
CA LYS A 449 30.10 5.55 -14.39
C LYS A 449 30.75 4.45 -15.22
N ILE A 450 30.86 3.25 -14.67
CA ILE A 450 31.30 2.05 -15.38
C ILE A 450 30.07 1.22 -15.70
N ARG A 451 30.01 0.71 -16.92
CA ARG A 451 28.99 -0.21 -17.40
C ARG A 451 29.61 -1.57 -17.63
N LYS A 452 28.99 -2.61 -17.10
CA LYS A 452 29.49 -3.98 -17.22
C LYS A 452 28.35 -4.91 -17.56
N LYS A 453 28.55 -5.71 -18.59
CA LYS A 453 27.58 -6.73 -18.96
C LYS A 453 27.82 -8.00 -18.14
N VAL A 454 26.79 -8.46 -17.44
CA VAL A 454 26.83 -9.63 -16.57
C VAL A 454 25.73 -10.61 -16.95
N PRO A 455 25.83 -11.90 -16.57
CA PRO A 455 24.72 -12.81 -16.72
C PRO A 455 23.48 -12.33 -15.95
N ASP A 456 22.32 -12.72 -16.42
CA ASP A 456 21.01 -12.25 -15.93
C ASP A 456 20.80 -12.46 -14.43
N HIS A 457 21.01 -13.68 -13.97
CA HIS A 457 20.94 -14.03 -12.55
C HIS A 457 22.00 -13.29 -11.71
N VAL A 458 23.14 -12.88 -12.29
CA VAL A 458 24.14 -12.08 -11.57
C VAL A 458 23.64 -10.64 -11.40
N ALA A 459 22.99 -10.08 -12.42
CA ALA A 459 22.32 -8.79 -12.29
C ALA A 459 21.18 -8.85 -11.25
N ASP A 460 20.41 -9.93 -11.22
CA ASP A 460 19.36 -10.13 -10.22
C ASP A 460 19.95 -10.18 -8.80
N MET A 461 21.08 -10.86 -8.59
CA MET A 461 21.79 -10.85 -7.31
C MET A 461 22.28 -9.44 -6.95
N HIS A 462 22.90 -8.73 -7.90
CA HIS A 462 23.35 -7.35 -7.68
C HIS A 462 22.21 -6.45 -7.24
N ILE A 463 21.06 -6.53 -7.94
CA ILE A 463 19.86 -5.77 -7.60
C ILE A 463 19.39 -6.12 -6.18
N SER A 464 19.33 -7.40 -5.80
CA SER A 464 18.94 -7.79 -4.44
C SER A 464 19.91 -7.24 -3.38
N CYS A 465 21.23 -7.29 -3.62
CA CYS A 465 22.23 -6.69 -2.72
C CYS A 465 22.11 -5.16 -2.65
N GLU A 466 21.91 -4.47 -3.77
CA GLU A 466 21.70 -3.02 -3.77
C GLU A 466 20.45 -2.62 -2.99
N ARG A 467 19.36 -3.39 -3.12
CA ARG A 467 18.16 -3.15 -2.30
C ARG A 467 18.45 -3.33 -0.82
N TYR A 468 19.22 -4.35 -0.44
CA TYR A 468 19.65 -4.50 0.94
C TYR A 468 20.41 -3.27 1.43
N LEU A 469 21.40 -2.79 0.68
CA LEU A 469 22.17 -1.61 1.07
C LEU A 469 21.33 -0.33 1.17
N GLN A 470 20.17 -0.28 0.50
CA GLN A 470 19.20 0.79 0.63
C GLN A 470 18.29 0.63 1.86
N THR A 471 18.04 -0.60 2.32
CA THR A 471 17.17 -0.92 3.49
C THR A 471 17.82 -1.94 4.42
N PRO A 472 18.99 -1.65 5.01
CA PRO A 472 19.76 -2.66 5.75
C PRO A 472 19.01 -3.16 6.99
N ASN A 473 18.10 -2.36 7.54
CA ASN A 473 17.32 -2.70 8.73
C ASN A 473 16.17 -3.70 8.48
N TYR A 474 15.78 -3.91 7.22
CA TYR A 474 14.52 -4.63 6.89
C TYR A 474 14.65 -5.71 5.82
N ARG A 475 15.84 -5.92 5.24
CA ARG A 475 15.99 -6.83 4.07
C ARG A 475 17.10 -7.87 4.18
N ALA A 476 17.76 -8.01 5.33
CA ALA A 476 18.88 -8.94 5.46
C ALA A 476 18.49 -10.38 5.09
N LEU A 477 17.43 -10.90 5.72
CA LEU A 477 17.06 -12.30 5.56
C LEU A 477 16.45 -12.57 4.19
N ARG A 478 15.64 -11.64 3.67
CA ARG A 478 15.06 -11.73 2.34
C ARG A 478 16.13 -11.69 1.27
N THR A 479 17.17 -10.88 1.44
CA THR A 479 18.27 -10.78 0.47
C THR A 479 19.11 -12.05 0.46
N LEU A 480 19.41 -12.63 1.62
CA LEU A 480 20.05 -13.95 1.70
C LEU A 480 19.22 -15.02 0.98
N LEU A 481 17.90 -15.02 1.20
CA LEU A 481 16.97 -15.94 0.57
C LEU A 481 16.92 -15.74 -0.96
N ASP A 482 16.82 -14.49 -1.43
CA ASP A 482 16.83 -14.16 -2.85
C ASP A 482 18.12 -14.67 -3.51
N ILE A 483 19.29 -14.40 -2.93
CA ILE A 483 20.58 -14.85 -3.47
C ILE A 483 20.64 -16.38 -3.53
N SER A 484 20.25 -17.05 -2.44
CA SER A 484 20.20 -18.52 -2.38
C SER A 484 19.32 -19.08 -3.50
N CYS A 485 18.10 -18.56 -3.63
CA CYS A 485 17.16 -18.94 -4.68
C CYS A 485 17.74 -18.69 -6.08
N ILE A 486 18.37 -17.53 -6.33
CA ILE A 486 18.97 -17.20 -7.62
C ILE A 486 20.15 -18.13 -7.96
N VAL A 487 20.97 -18.52 -6.99
CA VAL A 487 22.07 -19.48 -7.22
C VAL A 487 21.52 -20.88 -7.50
N HIS A 488 20.59 -21.36 -6.69
CA HIS A 488 19.93 -22.66 -6.91
C HIS A 488 19.23 -22.70 -8.28
N ALA A 489 18.58 -21.60 -8.63
CA ALA A 489 17.95 -21.39 -9.91
C ALA A 489 18.90 -21.52 -11.08
N ALA A 490 20.00 -20.75 -11.02
CA ALA A 490 21.02 -20.77 -12.03
C ALA A 490 21.58 -22.18 -12.19
N ARG A 491 21.84 -22.91 -11.09
CA ARG A 491 22.33 -24.29 -11.08
C ARG A 491 21.41 -25.29 -11.73
N ARG A 492 20.10 -25.23 -11.47
CA ARG A 492 19.09 -26.10 -12.10
C ARG A 492 18.88 -25.78 -13.58
N GLY A 493 19.05 -24.53 -13.99
CA GLY A 493 18.95 -24.12 -15.39
C GLY A 493 20.07 -24.76 -16.23
N SER A 494 19.72 -25.59 -17.22
CA SER A 494 20.67 -26.17 -18.16
C SER A 494 21.21 -25.10 -19.12
N SER A 495 22.18 -24.29 -18.66
CA SER A 495 23.01 -23.50 -19.56
C SER A 495 24.19 -24.36 -19.98
N LEU A 496 24.17 -24.82 -21.25
CA LEU A 496 25.28 -25.49 -21.93
C LEU A 496 26.59 -24.64 -21.95
N PHE A 497 26.56 -23.41 -21.43
CA PHE A 497 27.61 -22.41 -21.64
C PHE A 497 27.95 -21.59 -20.38
N ARG A 498 27.66 -22.07 -19.17
CA ARG A 498 28.14 -21.40 -17.94
C ARG A 498 29.66 -21.50 -17.86
N SER A 499 30.33 -20.36 -17.69
CA SER A 499 31.78 -20.33 -17.57
C SER A 499 32.21 -20.96 -16.24
N ARG A 500 33.43 -21.50 -16.19
CA ARG A 500 34.00 -22.08 -14.97
C ARG A 500 34.09 -21.05 -13.84
N GLU A 501 34.33 -19.79 -14.20
CA GLU A 501 34.41 -18.65 -13.28
C GLU A 501 33.05 -18.31 -12.68
N THR A 502 31.97 -18.46 -13.46
CA THR A 502 30.59 -18.27 -13.00
C THR A 502 30.17 -19.38 -12.04
N GLU A 503 30.52 -20.63 -12.33
CA GLU A 503 30.30 -21.75 -11.40
C GLU A 503 31.12 -21.61 -10.12
N LYS A 504 32.37 -21.15 -10.23
CA LYS A 504 33.20 -20.85 -9.05
C LYS A 504 32.56 -19.77 -8.20
N PHE A 505 32.06 -18.68 -8.79
CA PHE A 505 31.34 -17.62 -8.08
C PHE A 505 30.16 -18.17 -7.27
N TYR A 506 29.34 -19.04 -7.85
CA TYR A 506 28.26 -19.69 -7.10
C TYR A 506 28.76 -20.62 -6.00
N GLY A 507 29.86 -21.34 -6.24
CA GLY A 507 30.54 -22.15 -5.23
C GLY A 507 30.91 -21.30 -4.03
N ASP A 508 31.63 -20.20 -4.28
CA ASP A 508 32.08 -19.25 -3.27
C ASP A 508 30.87 -18.66 -2.50
N ILE A 509 29.79 -18.26 -3.19
CA ILE A 509 28.58 -17.75 -2.55
C ILE A 509 27.93 -18.81 -1.66
N MET A 510 27.72 -20.03 -2.16
CA MET A 510 27.04 -21.07 -1.39
C MET A 510 27.86 -21.55 -0.20
N GLU A 511 29.18 -21.52 -0.29
CA GLU A 511 30.07 -21.79 0.85
C GLU A 511 29.94 -20.71 1.92
N ARG A 512 29.97 -19.43 1.53
CA ARG A 512 29.77 -18.30 2.46
C ARG A 512 28.36 -18.28 3.06
N LEU A 513 27.32 -18.54 2.26
CA LEU A 513 25.96 -18.75 2.76
C LEU A 513 25.90 -19.93 3.73
N GLY A 514 26.59 -21.03 3.44
CA GLY A 514 26.72 -22.18 4.33
C GLY A 514 27.40 -21.85 5.66
N SER A 515 28.38 -20.94 5.67
CA SER A 515 29.02 -20.41 6.88
C SER A 515 28.05 -19.59 7.73
N LEU A 516 27.32 -18.66 7.09
CA LEU A 516 26.24 -17.90 7.73
C LEU A 516 25.15 -18.85 8.28
N GLU A 517 24.76 -19.87 7.52
CA GLU A 517 23.80 -20.93 7.92
C GLU A 517 24.31 -21.84 9.03
N GLY A 518 25.60 -22.17 9.06
CA GLY A 518 26.21 -22.99 10.10
C GLY A 518 26.06 -22.32 11.46
N LYS A 519 26.37 -21.03 11.55
CA LYS A 519 26.15 -20.22 12.76
C LYS A 519 24.67 -20.04 13.09
N LEU A 520 23.80 -19.94 12.07
CA LEU A 520 22.33 -19.94 12.26
C LEU A 520 21.84 -21.23 12.96
N SER A 521 22.47 -22.38 12.69
CA SER A 521 22.10 -23.69 13.24
C SER A 521 22.66 -23.99 14.65
N GLU A 522 23.71 -23.29 15.09
CA GLU A 522 24.28 -23.42 16.44
C GLU A 522 23.41 -22.74 17.52
N SER A 523 22.50 -21.85 17.11
CA SER A 523 21.44 -21.32 17.95
C SER A 523 20.34 -22.37 18.18
N ARG A 524 20.48 -23.16 19.25
CA ARG A 524 19.64 -24.32 19.59
C ARG A 524 18.13 -24.04 19.40
N ASN A 525 17.50 -24.79 18.48
CA ASN A 525 16.06 -24.89 18.15
C ASN A 525 15.45 -23.87 17.17
N ARG A 526 15.89 -23.80 15.91
CA ARG A 526 15.26 -22.91 14.90
C ARG A 526 15.12 -23.55 13.51
N PRO A 527 14.03 -23.27 12.75
CA PRO A 527 13.96 -23.61 11.34
C PRO A 527 15.04 -22.80 10.62
N THR A 528 15.98 -23.49 9.98
CA THR A 528 17.11 -22.88 9.28
C THR A 528 16.66 -22.08 8.05
N LEU A 529 17.50 -21.17 7.56
CA LEU A 529 17.34 -20.55 6.23
C LEU A 529 17.14 -21.64 5.17
N ARG A 530 17.85 -22.76 5.30
CA ARG A 530 17.64 -24.01 4.55
C ARG A 530 16.23 -24.62 4.67
N HIS A 531 15.53 -24.51 5.80
CA HIS A 531 14.15 -24.96 5.94
C HIS A 531 13.17 -24.01 5.23
N LEU A 532 13.43 -22.70 5.28
CA LEU A 532 12.71 -21.71 4.47
C LEU A 532 12.97 -21.96 2.98
N VAL A 533 14.23 -22.06 2.56
CA VAL A 533 14.65 -22.43 1.19
C VAL A 533 14.01 -23.75 0.75
N ASN A 534 14.03 -24.81 1.57
CA ASN A 534 13.41 -26.09 1.23
C ASN A 534 11.88 -26.03 1.12
N LYS A 535 11.21 -25.17 1.92
CA LYS A 535 9.77 -24.94 1.81
C LYS A 535 9.46 -24.19 0.51
N TYR A 536 10.24 -23.17 0.20
CA TYR A 536 10.17 -22.40 -1.03
C TYR A 536 10.48 -23.21 -2.29
N GLU A 537 11.51 -24.05 -2.26
CA GLU A 537 11.89 -24.95 -3.36
C GLU A 537 10.82 -26.02 -3.65
N ARG A 538 9.97 -26.35 -2.66
CA ARG A 538 8.84 -27.26 -2.82
C ARG A 538 7.56 -26.55 -3.27
N GLU A 539 7.44 -25.25 -3.03
CA GLU A 539 6.23 -24.47 -3.28
C GLU A 539 6.27 -23.65 -4.58
N ASP A 540 7.40 -23.50 -5.29
CA ASP A 540 7.44 -22.58 -6.44
C ASP A 540 8.20 -23.02 -7.72
N GLU A 541 7.45 -23.56 -8.69
CA GLU A 541 7.77 -23.51 -10.13
C GLU A 541 7.36 -22.14 -10.76
N ARG A 542 6.65 -21.25 -10.06
CA ARG A 542 6.13 -19.96 -10.61
C ARG A 542 7.11 -18.79 -10.41
N PHE A 543 7.87 -18.75 -9.32
CA PHE A 543 8.96 -17.78 -9.09
C PHE A 543 9.93 -17.70 -10.27
N PHE A 544 10.16 -18.84 -10.92
CA PHE A 544 11.10 -18.99 -12.05
C PHE A 544 10.55 -18.57 -13.42
N ASN A 545 9.26 -18.79 -13.67
CA ASN A 545 8.63 -18.32 -14.91
C ASN A 545 8.56 -16.79 -14.94
N PHE A 546 8.52 -16.14 -13.77
CA PHE A 546 8.43 -14.69 -13.65
C PHE A 546 9.73 -13.95 -14.03
N PHE A 547 10.93 -14.42 -13.68
CA PHE A 547 12.20 -13.80 -14.12
C PHE A 547 12.40 -13.86 -15.64
N LYS A 548 11.72 -14.79 -16.32
CA LYS A 548 11.69 -14.86 -17.78
C LYS A 548 10.63 -13.96 -18.41
N GLU A 549 9.55 -13.65 -17.70
CA GLU A 549 8.39 -12.89 -18.20
C GLU A 549 8.42 -11.39 -17.85
N SER A 550 9.35 -10.95 -17.00
CA SER A 550 9.59 -9.54 -16.66
C SER A 550 10.74 -8.91 -17.48
N ARG A 551 10.87 -9.35 -18.73
CA ARG A 551 11.89 -8.93 -19.71
C ARG A 551 11.33 -8.80 -21.12
#